data_AF-A0A6G2Q3L6-F1
#
_entry.id   AF-A0A6G2Q3L6-F1
#
_cell.length_a   1.000
_cell.length_b   1.000
_cell.length_c   1.000
_cell.angle_alpha   90.00
_cell.angle_beta   90.00
_cell.angle_gamma   90.00
#
_symmetry.space_group_name_H-M   'P 1'
#
loop_
_entity.id
_entity.type
_entity.pdbx_description
1 polymer ?
#
loop_
_entity_poly.entity_id
_entity_poly.type
_entity_poly.pdbx_seq_one_letter_code
_entity_poly.pdbx_strand_id
1 'polypeptide(L)'
;MEDGGRPLPDPAGRGEDVSVPLVLPHDVLKSLLGAWALAACSAAETDAVEHHLGDCGACADEARRLREAVGLLHQPETLDLDPALRTRVLDACLDRRPPRIPVPEWAAPYDAETARLDALLQDFGDAEWHAPVRLRWFEDDAQTTRRTTVAGVIAHLLAVDGVIATALGLDDPLGHAPGAAGPSVRTEAYWRSTPFPQTRAVHAPWREQTHALVRTVSFTGGSARGLTVPYGGFELPLHDAMLDRAFGCWVHAEDIADAVDYPYRPPAPRHLNKMIDLAVRLLPGALAARRRSGLSSPPRTIRHL
;
A
#
# COMPACT_ATOMS: atom_id res chain seq x y z
N MET A 1 3.65 17.06 12.79
CA MET A 1 4.58 18.06 12.21
C MET A 1 3.85 19.37 12.27
N GLU A 2 4.37 20.34 13.03
CA GLU A 2 3.82 21.69 13.03
C GLU A 2 4.05 22.32 11.66
N ASP A 3 2.96 22.78 11.05
CA ASP A 3 2.94 23.54 9.81
C ASP A 3 3.55 24.92 10.08
N GLY A 4 4.88 24.99 10.04
CA GLY A 4 5.60 26.25 10.18
C GLY A 4 5.27 27.11 8.97
N GLY A 5 4.27 27.98 9.13
CA GLY A 5 3.64 28.86 8.13
C GLY A 5 4.58 29.79 7.34
N ARG A 6 5.59 29.20 6.70
CA ARG A 6 6.40 29.81 5.67
C ARG A 6 5.63 29.67 4.37
N PRO A 7 5.41 30.77 3.62
CA PRO A 7 4.80 30.69 2.30
C PRO A 7 5.62 29.74 1.43
N LEU A 8 4.92 28.92 0.65
CA LEU A 8 5.54 28.18 -0.46
C LEU A 8 6.33 29.19 -1.33
N PRO A 9 7.57 28.87 -1.73
CA PRO A 9 8.30 29.73 -2.65
C PRO A 9 7.52 29.87 -3.94
N ASP A 10 7.40 31.12 -4.40
CA ASP A 10 6.68 31.52 -5.60
C ASP A 10 7.21 30.74 -6.82
N PRO A 11 6.35 30.02 -7.58
CA PRO A 11 6.76 29.34 -8.81
C PRO A 11 7.28 30.30 -9.89
N ALA A 12 7.11 31.62 -9.74
CA ALA A 12 7.60 32.65 -10.66
C ALA A 12 9.14 32.78 -10.75
N GLY A 13 9.91 32.02 -9.95
CA GLY A 13 11.38 32.05 -9.96
C GLY A 13 12.06 31.22 -11.07
N ARG A 14 11.30 30.51 -11.91
CA ARG A 14 11.85 29.97 -13.17
C ARG A 14 11.76 31.11 -14.16
N GLY A 15 12.91 31.68 -14.53
CA GLY A 15 12.99 32.78 -15.49
C GLY A 15 12.03 32.51 -16.64
N GLU A 16 11.02 33.38 -16.76
CA GLU A 16 10.31 33.57 -18.00
C GLU A 16 11.39 33.92 -19.01
N ASP A 17 11.73 32.95 -19.84
CA ASP A 17 12.47 33.17 -21.07
C ASP A 17 11.54 34.05 -21.88
N VAL A 18 11.68 35.38 -21.72
CA VAL A 18 10.92 36.37 -22.47
C VAL A 18 11.29 36.09 -23.92
N SER A 19 10.44 35.34 -24.62
CA SER A 19 10.62 34.97 -26.01
C SER A 19 10.59 36.25 -26.83
N VAL A 20 11.76 36.79 -27.10
CA VAL A 20 11.91 37.87 -28.07
C VAL A 20 11.37 37.33 -29.39
N PRO A 21 10.37 38.01 -30.02
CA PRO A 21 9.78 37.51 -31.25
C PRO A 21 10.85 37.29 -32.31
N LEU A 22 11.00 36.05 -32.76
CA LEU A 22 11.97 35.70 -33.77
C LEU A 22 11.47 36.20 -35.14
N VAL A 23 11.92 37.39 -35.54
CA VAL A 23 11.54 37.98 -36.83
C VAL A 23 12.44 37.39 -37.92
N LEU A 24 11.89 36.43 -38.65
CA LEU A 24 12.57 35.78 -39.78
C LEU A 24 11.99 36.26 -41.11
N PRO A 25 12.81 36.35 -42.18
CA PRO A 25 12.30 36.66 -43.50
C PRO A 25 11.45 35.49 -44.05
N HIS A 26 10.56 35.82 -44.98
CA HIS A 26 9.55 34.89 -45.51
C HIS A 26 10.13 33.61 -46.12
N ASP A 27 11.27 33.70 -46.81
CA ASP A 27 11.97 32.56 -47.40
C ASP A 27 12.45 31.56 -46.35
N VAL A 28 12.96 32.06 -45.22
CA VAL A 28 13.38 31.24 -44.09
C VAL A 28 12.16 30.59 -43.44
N LEU A 29 11.09 31.35 -43.18
CA LEU A 29 9.84 30.82 -42.60
C LEU A 29 9.20 29.74 -43.49
N LYS A 30 9.23 29.96 -44.81
CA LYS A 30 8.79 28.97 -45.80
C LYS A 30 9.65 27.71 -45.76
N SER A 31 10.96 27.82 -45.55
CA SER A 31 11.84 26.67 -45.41
C SER A 31 11.57 25.85 -44.14
N LEU A 32 11.06 26.49 -43.07
CA LEU A 32 10.75 25.85 -41.80
C LEU A 32 9.43 25.06 -41.81
N LEU A 33 8.55 25.25 -42.81
CA LEU A 33 7.24 24.60 -42.85
C LEU A 33 7.31 23.06 -42.76
N GLY A 34 8.34 22.44 -43.34
CA GLY A 34 8.55 21.00 -43.25
C GLY A 34 8.93 20.54 -41.83
N ALA A 35 9.86 21.26 -41.17
CA ALA A 35 10.25 20.98 -39.80
C ALA A 35 9.10 21.25 -38.80
N TRP A 36 8.35 22.32 -39.02
CA TRP A 36 7.17 22.66 -38.26
C TRP A 36 6.07 21.61 -38.40
N ALA A 37 5.83 21.10 -39.62
CA ALA A 37 4.86 20.03 -39.86
C ALA A 37 5.23 18.72 -39.13
N LEU A 38 6.52 18.49 -38.86
CA LEU A 38 7.06 17.35 -38.10
C LEU A 38 7.22 17.62 -36.60
N ALA A 39 6.77 18.78 -36.09
CA ALA A 39 7.00 19.22 -34.71
C ALA A 39 8.49 19.21 -34.29
N ALA A 40 9.39 19.51 -35.23
CA ALA A 40 10.84 19.50 -35.04
C ALA A 40 11.45 20.91 -34.87
N CYS A 41 10.63 21.96 -34.86
CA CYS A 41 11.05 23.33 -34.59
C CYS A 41 11.24 23.57 -33.08
N SER A 42 12.12 24.50 -32.73
CA SER A 42 12.15 25.07 -31.38
C SER A 42 10.85 25.86 -31.08
N ALA A 43 10.61 26.21 -29.81
CA ALA A 43 9.44 27.00 -29.42
C ALA A 43 9.39 28.36 -30.15
N ALA A 44 10.51 29.08 -30.20
CA ALA A 44 10.60 30.38 -30.86
C ALA A 44 10.36 30.32 -32.38
N GLU A 45 10.85 29.27 -33.04
CA GLU A 45 10.59 29.05 -34.47
C GLU A 45 9.13 28.66 -34.72
N THR A 46 8.53 27.87 -33.83
CA THR A 46 7.12 27.48 -33.90
C THR A 46 6.22 28.70 -33.83
N ASP A 47 6.44 29.59 -32.86
CA ASP A 47 5.68 30.84 -32.71
C ASP A 47 5.82 31.74 -33.94
N ALA A 48 7.04 31.87 -34.48
CA ALA A 48 7.32 32.68 -35.67
C ALA A 48 6.63 32.13 -36.94
N VAL A 49 6.63 30.80 -37.11
CA VAL A 49 5.91 30.15 -38.22
C VAL A 49 4.41 30.31 -38.05
N GLU A 50 3.85 30.06 -36.86
CA GLU A 50 2.40 30.18 -36.63
C GLU A 50 1.88 31.60 -36.87
N HIS A 51 2.62 32.62 -36.43
CA HIS A 51 2.31 34.01 -36.74
C HIS A 51 2.31 34.25 -38.26
N HIS A 52 3.33 33.75 -38.97
CA HIS A 52 3.43 33.88 -40.42
C HIS A 52 2.29 33.18 -41.18
N LEU A 53 1.83 32.02 -40.71
CA LEU A 53 0.72 31.29 -41.32
C LEU A 53 -0.60 32.08 -41.25
N GLY A 54 -0.76 32.94 -40.23
CA GLY A 54 -1.89 33.87 -40.14
C GLY A 54 -1.90 34.94 -41.23
N ASP A 55 -0.71 35.36 -41.68
CA ASP A 55 -0.54 36.47 -42.62
C ASP A 55 -0.31 36.02 -44.08
N CYS A 56 0.08 34.76 -44.30
CA CYS A 56 0.43 34.23 -45.63
C CYS A 56 -0.37 32.97 -46.01
N GLY A 57 -1.45 33.16 -46.78
CA GLY A 57 -2.31 32.06 -47.24
C GLY A 57 -1.58 30.98 -48.04
N ALA A 58 -0.59 31.34 -48.86
CA ALA A 58 0.19 30.36 -49.62
C ALA A 58 1.03 29.42 -48.73
N CYS A 59 1.59 29.95 -47.63
CA CYS A 59 2.31 29.14 -46.65
C CYS A 59 1.35 28.35 -45.76
N ALA A 60 0.18 28.89 -45.43
CA ALA A 60 -0.87 28.15 -44.71
C ALA A 60 -1.36 26.93 -45.51
N ASP A 61 -1.58 27.09 -46.81
CA ASP A 61 -1.98 26.00 -47.70
C ASP A 61 -0.89 24.91 -47.81
N GLU A 62 0.38 25.33 -47.91
CA GLU A 62 1.51 24.40 -47.93
C GLU A 62 1.68 23.68 -46.60
N ALA A 63 1.59 24.40 -45.48
CA ALA A 63 1.67 23.84 -44.14
C ALA A 63 0.57 22.80 -43.89
N ARG A 64 -0.65 23.04 -44.38
CA ARG A 64 -1.76 22.08 -44.34
C ARG A 64 -1.44 20.82 -45.13
N ARG A 65 -0.96 20.95 -46.38
CA ARG A 65 -0.55 19.80 -47.22
C ARG A 65 0.57 19.00 -46.56
N LEU A 66 1.56 19.67 -45.97
CA LEU A 66 2.66 19.01 -45.27
C LEU A 66 2.17 18.25 -44.04
N ARG A 67 1.26 18.80 -43.23
CA ARG A 67 0.65 18.08 -42.09
C ARG A 67 -0.16 16.87 -42.54
N GLU A 68 -0.92 16.98 -43.63
CA GLU A 68 -1.62 15.85 -44.25
C GLU A 68 -0.64 14.75 -44.67
N ALA A 69 0.49 15.12 -45.30
CA ALA A 69 1.52 14.18 -45.69
C ALA A 69 2.23 13.53 -44.50
N VAL A 70 2.52 14.28 -43.43
CA VAL A 70 3.09 13.74 -42.18
C VAL A 70 2.14 12.69 -41.57
N GLY A 71 0.83 12.94 -41.58
CA GLY A 71 -0.17 11.98 -41.13
C GLY A 71 -0.19 10.66 -41.92
N LEU A 72 0.27 10.67 -43.19
CA LEU A 72 0.42 9.45 -44.00
C LEU A 72 1.74 8.72 -43.74
N LEU A 73 2.77 9.41 -43.26
CA LEU A 73 4.09 8.85 -42.95
C LEU A 73 4.17 8.30 -41.53
N HIS A 74 3.39 8.86 -40.60
CA HIS A 74 3.39 8.45 -39.21
C HIS A 74 2.47 7.24 -39.02
N GLN A 75 3.04 6.11 -38.59
CA GLN A 75 2.21 5.03 -38.07
C GLN A 75 1.51 5.54 -36.80
N PRO A 76 0.21 5.27 -36.59
CA PRO A 76 -0.44 5.63 -35.34
C PRO A 76 0.25 4.89 -34.20
N GLU A 77 1.08 5.61 -33.44
CA GLU A 77 1.65 5.12 -32.20
C GLU A 77 0.54 5.04 -31.14
N THR A 78 0.59 4.00 -30.30
CA THR A 78 -0.35 3.90 -29.19
C THR A 78 -0.11 5.05 -28.21
N LEU A 79 -1.21 5.68 -27.77
CA LEU A 79 -1.18 6.65 -26.67
C LEU A 79 -1.10 5.97 -25.30
N ASP A 80 -1.08 4.63 -25.26
CA ASP A 80 -0.94 3.87 -24.03
C ASP A 80 0.44 4.10 -23.43
N LEU A 81 0.45 4.63 -22.22
CA LEU A 81 1.66 4.74 -21.42
C LEU A 81 2.15 3.34 -21.06
N ASP A 82 3.46 3.14 -21.06
CA ASP A 82 4.08 1.93 -20.50
C ASP A 82 3.53 1.70 -19.09
N PRO A 83 2.90 0.54 -18.79
CA PRO A 83 2.36 0.23 -17.47
C PRO A 83 3.37 0.37 -16.34
N ALA A 84 4.67 0.22 -16.62
CA ALA A 84 5.76 0.40 -15.66
C ALA A 84 6.21 1.86 -15.49
N LEU A 85 5.75 2.80 -16.32
CA LEU A 85 6.13 4.22 -16.25
C LEU A 85 5.85 4.80 -14.86
N ARG A 86 4.65 4.57 -14.32
CA ARG A 86 4.26 5.06 -12.99
C ARG A 86 5.24 4.57 -11.93
N THR A 87 5.55 3.27 -11.92
CA THR A 87 6.48 2.68 -10.95
C THR A 87 7.86 3.31 -11.08
N ARG A 88 8.42 3.40 -12.30
CA ARG A 88 9.72 4.02 -12.53
C ARG A 88 9.79 5.48 -12.09
N VAL A 89 8.73 6.25 -12.35
CA VAL A 89 8.67 7.67 -11.94
C VAL A 89 8.60 7.77 -10.41
N LEU A 90 7.78 6.95 -9.76
CA LEU A 90 7.69 6.95 -8.30
C LEU A 90 9.02 6.51 -7.65
N ASP A 91 9.65 5.45 -8.16
CA ASP A 91 10.96 4.99 -7.68
C ASP A 91 12.01 6.10 -7.83
N ALA A 92 12.11 6.73 -9.00
CA ALA A 92 13.04 7.85 -9.22
C ALA A 92 12.75 9.05 -8.29
N CYS A 93 11.48 9.34 -7.99
CA CYS A 93 11.11 10.38 -7.04
C CYS A 93 11.52 10.03 -5.60
N LEU A 94 11.31 8.78 -5.19
CA LEU A 94 11.67 8.28 -3.86
C LEU A 94 13.19 8.20 -3.67
N ASP A 95 13.94 7.81 -4.71
CA ASP A 95 15.41 7.82 -4.71
C ASP A 95 15.99 9.23 -4.57
N ARG A 96 15.34 10.22 -5.21
CA ARG A 96 15.76 11.63 -5.12
C ARG A 96 15.43 12.25 -3.77
N ARG A 97 14.40 11.77 -3.07
CA ARG A 97 13.99 12.27 -1.76
C ARG A 97 13.74 11.09 -0.82
N PRO A 98 14.82 10.41 -0.35
CA PRO A 98 14.67 9.26 0.52
C PRO A 98 14.05 9.66 1.86
N PRO A 99 13.27 8.78 2.50
CA PRO A 99 12.71 9.06 3.82
C PRO A 99 13.85 9.22 4.83
N ARG A 100 13.76 10.26 5.68
CA ARG A 100 14.73 10.49 6.75
C ARG A 100 14.84 9.29 7.69
N ILE A 101 13.73 8.59 7.88
CA ILE A 101 13.63 7.38 8.71
C ILE A 101 12.87 6.35 7.86
N PRO A 102 13.57 5.38 7.25
CA PRO A 102 12.92 4.35 6.46
C PRO A 102 12.22 3.31 7.35
N VAL A 103 11.14 2.74 6.84
CA VAL A 103 10.53 1.55 7.44
C VAL A 103 11.47 0.35 7.24
N PRO A 104 11.79 -0.43 8.29
CA PRO A 104 12.63 -1.60 8.16
C PRO A 104 12.03 -2.64 7.20
N GLU A 105 12.88 -3.31 6.41
CA GLU A 105 12.41 -4.25 5.37
C GLU A 105 11.59 -5.43 5.92
N TRP A 106 11.81 -5.81 7.18
CA TRP A 106 11.07 -6.86 7.88
C TRP A 106 9.70 -6.39 8.38
N ALA A 107 9.50 -5.08 8.56
CA ALA A 107 8.22 -4.47 8.93
C ALA A 107 7.42 -3.96 7.71
N ALA A 108 8.05 -3.86 6.53
CA ALA A 108 7.42 -3.37 5.31
C ALA A 108 6.14 -4.13 4.89
N PRO A 109 6.01 -5.46 5.07
CA PRO A 109 4.74 -6.15 4.82
C PRO A 109 3.62 -5.64 5.71
N TYR A 110 3.86 -5.44 7.01
CA TYR A 110 2.85 -4.95 7.95
C TYR A 110 2.39 -3.53 7.61
N ASP A 111 3.34 -2.63 7.33
CA ASP A 111 3.06 -1.25 6.90
C ASP A 111 2.21 -1.23 5.62
N ALA A 112 2.58 -2.04 4.63
CA ALA A 112 1.85 -2.14 3.37
C ALA A 112 0.42 -2.68 3.56
N GLU A 113 0.23 -3.79 4.28
CA GLU A 113 -1.11 -4.39 4.42
C GLU A 113 -2.04 -3.51 5.28
N THR A 114 -1.53 -2.89 6.34
CA THR A 114 -2.32 -1.94 7.14
C THR A 114 -2.67 -0.67 6.36
N ALA A 115 -1.77 -0.13 5.53
CA ALA A 115 -2.07 1.00 4.67
C ALA A 115 -3.11 0.66 3.58
N ARG A 116 -3.04 -0.56 3.02
CA ARG A 116 -4.02 -1.05 2.04
C ARG A 116 -5.40 -1.23 2.66
N LEU A 117 -5.47 -1.77 3.87
CA LEU A 117 -6.73 -1.87 4.60
C LEU A 117 -7.26 -0.47 4.98
N ASP A 118 -6.41 0.44 5.47
CA ASP A 118 -6.81 1.81 5.78
C ASP A 118 -7.43 2.49 4.55
N ALA A 119 -6.80 2.35 3.37
CA ALA A 119 -7.34 2.90 2.13
C ALA A 119 -8.74 2.37 1.79
N LEU A 120 -9.00 1.06 1.95
CA LEU A 120 -10.33 0.48 1.79
C LEU A 120 -11.34 1.08 2.76
N LEU A 121 -10.95 1.22 4.04
CA LEU A 121 -11.84 1.73 5.09
C LEU A 121 -12.17 3.23 4.93
N GLN A 122 -11.31 4.02 4.28
CA GLN A 122 -11.59 5.43 4.01
C GLN A 122 -12.79 5.62 3.09
N ASP A 123 -13.05 4.66 2.20
CA ASP A 123 -14.16 4.72 1.24
C ASP A 123 -15.51 4.29 1.85
N PHE A 124 -15.53 3.80 3.10
CA PHE A 124 -16.74 3.27 3.74
C PHE A 124 -17.65 4.37 4.30
N GLY A 125 -18.95 4.23 4.06
CA GLY A 125 -20.01 4.89 4.80
C GLY A 125 -20.38 4.12 6.07
N ASP A 126 -21.35 4.63 6.83
CA ASP A 126 -21.73 4.03 8.12
C ASP A 126 -22.35 2.63 7.98
N ALA A 127 -22.97 2.31 6.84
CA ALA A 127 -23.62 1.01 6.61
C ALA A 127 -22.58 -0.11 6.47
N GLU A 128 -21.50 0.15 5.72
CA GLU A 128 -20.43 -0.82 5.46
C GLU A 128 -19.75 -1.27 6.76
N TRP A 129 -19.60 -0.40 7.75
CA TRP A 129 -19.06 -0.74 9.07
C TRP A 129 -19.88 -1.82 9.82
N HIS A 130 -21.15 -1.97 9.46
CA HIS A 130 -22.06 -2.96 10.04
C HIS A 130 -22.28 -4.18 9.13
N ALA A 131 -21.62 -4.24 7.97
CA ALA A 131 -21.71 -5.39 7.07
C ALA A 131 -21.26 -6.67 7.79
N PRO A 132 -22.00 -7.78 7.68
CA PRO A 132 -21.74 -8.99 8.45
C PRO A 132 -20.53 -9.75 7.93
N VAL A 133 -19.60 -10.07 8.83
CA VAL A 133 -18.39 -10.87 8.52
C VAL A 133 -18.41 -12.16 9.32
N ARG A 134 -17.90 -13.25 8.73
CA ARG A 134 -17.71 -14.53 9.42
C ARG A 134 -16.23 -14.85 9.53
N LEU A 135 -15.67 -14.59 10.70
CA LEU A 135 -14.29 -14.97 11.01
C LEU A 135 -14.19 -16.48 11.24
N ARG A 136 -13.08 -17.04 10.77
CA ARG A 136 -12.72 -18.45 10.94
C ARG A 136 -11.37 -18.51 11.63
N TRP A 137 -11.31 -19.18 12.78
CA TRP A 137 -10.04 -19.49 13.44
C TRP A 137 -10.10 -20.86 14.09
N PHE A 138 -8.98 -21.33 14.63
CA PHE A 138 -8.90 -22.59 15.36
C PHE A 138 -9.01 -22.35 16.86
N GLU A 139 -9.81 -23.18 17.52
CA GLU A 139 -9.87 -23.30 18.97
C GLU A 139 -9.58 -24.77 19.29
N ASP A 140 -8.47 -25.02 20.00
CA ASP A 140 -7.87 -26.34 20.14
C ASP A 140 -7.65 -27.03 18.77
N ASP A 141 -8.37 -28.12 18.51
CA ASP A 141 -8.32 -28.91 17.27
C ASP A 141 -9.55 -28.73 16.38
N ALA A 142 -10.45 -27.81 16.74
CA ALA A 142 -11.67 -27.54 15.99
C ALA A 142 -11.59 -26.19 15.29
N GLN A 143 -11.97 -26.17 14.02
CA GLN A 143 -12.26 -24.91 13.35
C GLN A 143 -13.55 -24.33 13.96
N THR A 144 -13.45 -23.12 14.48
CA THR A 144 -14.60 -22.39 15.01
C THR A 144 -14.88 -21.16 14.15
N THR A 145 -16.14 -20.73 14.18
CA THR A 145 -16.58 -19.53 13.47
C THR A 145 -17.13 -18.53 14.47
N ARG A 146 -16.85 -17.24 14.24
CA ARG A 146 -17.49 -16.13 14.95
C ARG A 146 -18.17 -15.22 13.94
N ARG A 147 -19.43 -14.88 14.21
CA ARG A 147 -20.16 -13.85 13.45
C ARG A 147 -19.83 -12.50 14.06
N THR A 148 -19.51 -11.55 13.21
CA THR A 148 -19.18 -10.18 13.61
C THR A 148 -19.55 -9.20 12.48
N THR A 149 -19.14 -7.95 12.59
CA THR A 149 -19.24 -6.93 11.53
C THR A 149 -17.86 -6.49 11.07
N VAL A 150 -17.77 -5.69 10.00
CA VAL A 150 -16.53 -5.01 9.60
C VAL A 150 -15.89 -4.27 10.78
N ALA A 151 -16.67 -3.50 11.55
CA ALA A 151 -16.16 -2.83 12.75
C ALA A 151 -15.64 -3.84 13.80
N GLY A 152 -16.30 -4.98 13.96
CA GLY A 152 -15.82 -6.05 14.82
C GLY A 152 -14.51 -6.70 14.35
N VAL A 153 -14.26 -6.77 13.04
CA VAL A 153 -12.97 -7.21 12.48
C VAL A 153 -11.86 -6.20 12.77
N ILE A 154 -12.12 -4.90 12.62
CA ILE A 154 -11.14 -3.86 12.97
C ILE A 154 -10.85 -3.86 14.47
N ALA A 155 -11.88 -4.05 15.31
CA ALA A 155 -11.71 -4.26 16.74
C ALA A 155 -10.85 -5.50 17.06
N HIS A 156 -11.02 -6.60 16.31
CA HIS A 156 -10.18 -7.78 16.42
C HIS A 156 -8.71 -7.46 16.09
N LEU A 157 -8.44 -6.79 14.96
CA LEU A 157 -7.07 -6.41 14.57
C LEU A 157 -6.42 -5.52 15.63
N LEU A 158 -7.12 -4.48 16.10
CA LEU A 158 -6.66 -3.61 17.20
C LEU A 158 -6.31 -4.41 18.46
N ALA A 159 -7.20 -5.32 18.88
CA ALA A 159 -6.99 -6.13 20.08
C ALA A 159 -5.75 -7.02 19.94
N VAL A 160 -5.58 -7.70 18.80
CA VAL A 160 -4.47 -8.63 18.60
C VAL A 160 -3.15 -7.90 18.40
N ASP A 161 -3.10 -6.82 17.60
CA ASP A 161 -1.87 -6.05 17.34
C ASP A 161 -1.31 -5.40 18.64
N GLY A 162 -2.15 -5.28 19.67
CA GLY A 162 -1.73 -4.94 21.03
C GLY A 162 -0.67 -5.87 21.64
N VAL A 163 -0.50 -7.12 21.18
CA VAL A 163 0.63 -7.97 21.62
C VAL A 163 1.99 -7.39 21.19
N ILE A 164 2.04 -6.77 20.01
CA ILE A 164 3.25 -6.09 19.53
C ILE A 164 3.38 -4.73 20.25
N ALA A 165 2.27 -4.01 20.44
CA ALA A 165 2.27 -2.74 21.15
C ALA A 165 2.90 -2.89 22.53
N THR A 166 2.43 -3.86 23.31
CA THR A 166 2.94 -4.15 24.66
C THR A 166 4.40 -4.58 24.65
N ALA A 167 4.83 -5.45 23.72
CA ALA A 167 6.23 -5.85 23.60
C ALA A 167 7.15 -4.66 23.29
N LEU A 168 6.66 -3.67 22.53
CA LEU A 168 7.37 -2.43 22.20
C LEU A 168 7.26 -1.35 23.28
N GLY A 169 6.58 -1.62 24.40
CA GLY A 169 6.37 -0.67 25.49
C GLY A 169 5.35 0.44 25.17
N LEU A 170 4.46 0.21 24.21
CA LEU A 170 3.32 1.06 23.89
C LEU A 170 2.07 0.62 24.69
N ASP A 171 1.06 1.48 24.72
CA ASP A 171 -0.20 1.20 25.40
C ASP A 171 -0.94 0.00 24.79
N ASP A 172 -1.50 -0.85 25.66
CA ASP A 172 -2.38 -1.95 25.27
C ASP A 172 -3.82 -1.43 25.11
N PRO A 173 -4.51 -1.66 23.97
CA PRO A 173 -5.92 -1.33 23.82
C PRO A 173 -6.85 -2.06 24.80
N LEU A 174 -6.41 -3.15 25.42
CA LEU A 174 -7.14 -3.83 26.50
C LEU A 174 -6.88 -3.22 27.89
N GLY A 175 -5.99 -2.23 28.02
CA GLY A 175 -5.56 -1.66 29.29
C GLY A 175 -4.50 -2.51 30.01
N HIS A 176 -4.41 -2.40 31.34
CA HIS A 176 -3.23 -2.81 32.10
C HIS A 176 -3.03 -4.35 32.30
N ALA A 177 -3.72 -5.25 31.57
CA ALA A 177 -3.42 -6.71 31.43
C ALA A 177 -4.36 -7.40 30.40
N PRO A 178 -4.02 -8.55 29.76
CA PRO A 178 -2.84 -9.43 29.92
C PRO A 178 -1.98 -9.52 28.64
N GLY A 179 -0.76 -8.98 28.69
CA GLY A 179 0.20 -9.01 27.57
C GLY A 179 0.59 -10.41 27.10
N ALA A 180 0.35 -11.44 27.93
CA ALA A 180 0.65 -12.84 27.58
C ALA A 180 -0.54 -13.61 26.98
N ALA A 181 -1.72 -13.00 26.78
CA ALA A 181 -2.86 -13.73 26.20
C ALA A 181 -2.72 -13.88 24.68
N GLY A 182 -3.12 -15.04 24.15
CA GLY A 182 -3.11 -15.30 22.71
C GLY A 182 -4.18 -14.50 21.94
N PRO A 183 -4.08 -14.43 20.59
CA PRO A 183 -4.96 -13.61 19.74
C PRO A 183 -6.47 -13.80 20.00
N SER A 184 -6.96 -15.03 20.08
CA SER A 184 -8.39 -15.32 20.28
C SER A 184 -8.90 -14.82 21.63
N VAL A 185 -8.10 -15.00 22.70
CA VAL A 185 -8.47 -14.54 24.05
C VAL A 185 -8.52 -13.01 24.11
N ARG A 186 -7.56 -12.34 23.48
CA ARG A 186 -7.54 -10.86 23.41
C ARG A 186 -8.73 -10.31 22.65
N THR A 187 -9.09 -10.94 21.53
CA THR A 187 -10.26 -10.56 20.73
C THR A 187 -11.55 -10.65 21.55
N GLU A 188 -11.77 -11.81 22.19
CA GLU A 188 -12.95 -12.05 23.01
C GLU A 188 -13.02 -11.10 24.21
N ALA A 189 -11.88 -10.81 24.85
CA ALA A 189 -11.82 -9.85 25.94
C ALA A 189 -12.20 -8.43 25.48
N TYR A 190 -11.63 -7.97 24.36
CA TYR A 190 -11.93 -6.65 23.79
C TYR A 190 -13.41 -6.53 23.40
N TRP A 191 -13.96 -7.52 22.69
CA TRP A 191 -15.37 -7.51 22.30
C TRP A 191 -16.31 -7.49 23.50
N ARG A 192 -15.97 -8.17 24.61
CA ARG A 192 -16.78 -8.15 25.85
C ARG A 192 -16.66 -6.83 26.61
N SER A 193 -15.53 -6.13 26.53
CA SER A 193 -15.32 -4.87 27.23
C SER A 193 -15.88 -3.65 26.50
N THR A 194 -16.21 -3.79 25.21
CA THR A 194 -16.77 -2.69 24.40
C THR A 194 -18.27 -2.87 24.15
N PRO A 195 -19.07 -1.78 24.09
CA PRO A 195 -20.47 -1.86 23.69
C PRO A 195 -20.63 -2.49 22.29
N PHE A 196 -21.61 -3.39 22.16
CA PHE A 196 -21.99 -4.00 20.88
C PHE A 196 -23.23 -3.28 20.30
N PRO A 197 -23.32 -3.07 18.97
CA PRO A 197 -22.30 -3.39 17.97
C PRO A 197 -21.15 -2.38 17.98
N GLN A 198 -19.94 -2.86 17.64
CA GLN A 198 -18.83 -1.97 17.31
C GLN A 198 -19.21 -1.13 16.08
N THR A 199 -18.74 0.11 16.05
CA THR A 199 -19.01 1.09 14.97
C THR A 199 -17.70 1.60 14.37
N ARG A 200 -17.79 2.51 13.40
CA ARG A 200 -16.64 3.25 12.82
C ARG A 200 -15.68 3.83 13.87
N ALA A 201 -16.11 4.07 15.10
CA ALA A 201 -15.29 4.60 16.19
C ALA A 201 -14.01 3.78 16.45
N VAL A 202 -13.95 2.49 16.08
CA VAL A 202 -12.75 1.65 16.23
C VAL A 202 -11.64 1.97 15.21
N HIS A 203 -11.97 2.67 14.12
CA HIS A 203 -11.03 2.97 13.03
C HIS A 203 -9.88 3.86 13.48
N ALA A 204 -10.18 4.95 14.19
CA ALA A 204 -9.15 5.90 14.61
C ALA A 204 -8.13 5.27 15.60
N PRO A 205 -8.56 4.56 16.67
CA PRO A 205 -7.63 3.86 17.56
C PRO A 205 -6.78 2.79 16.84
N TRP A 206 -7.40 2.01 15.94
CA TRP A 206 -6.66 1.03 15.13
C TRP A 206 -5.60 1.70 14.26
N ARG A 207 -5.97 2.74 13.52
CA ARG A 207 -5.05 3.49 12.64
C ARG A 207 -3.93 4.18 13.42
N GLU A 208 -4.22 4.70 14.61
CA GLU A 208 -3.22 5.28 15.48
C GLU A 208 -2.22 4.21 15.96
N GLN A 209 -2.72 3.04 16.37
CA GLN A 209 -1.87 1.93 16.79
C GLN A 209 -0.98 1.43 15.65
N THR A 210 -1.51 1.18 14.45
CA THR A 210 -0.70 0.70 13.31
C THR A 210 0.43 1.67 12.99
N HIS A 211 0.16 2.98 12.97
CA HIS A 211 1.18 4.01 12.78
C HIS A 211 2.19 4.07 13.94
N ALA A 212 1.75 3.90 15.20
CA ALA A 212 2.63 3.89 16.36
C ALA A 212 3.59 2.69 16.33
N LEU A 213 3.11 1.52 15.90
CA LEU A 213 3.92 0.31 15.75
C LEU A 213 4.99 0.53 14.67
N VAL A 214 4.60 0.93 13.46
CA VAL A 214 5.53 1.20 12.34
C VAL A 214 6.54 2.27 12.72
N ARG A 215 6.10 3.37 13.33
CA ARG A 215 6.98 4.44 13.80
C ARG A 215 8.01 3.91 14.78
N THR A 216 7.56 3.21 15.83
CA THR A 216 8.44 2.70 16.89
C THR A 216 9.50 1.76 16.33
N VAL A 217 9.12 0.79 15.48
CA VAL A 217 10.11 -0.14 14.88
C VAL A 217 11.08 0.55 13.93
N SER A 218 10.65 1.63 13.27
CA SER A 218 11.52 2.43 12.39
C SER A 218 12.57 3.22 13.18
N PHE A 219 12.27 3.61 14.42
CA PHE A 219 13.23 4.27 15.32
C PHE A 219 14.13 3.29 16.08
N THR A 220 13.66 2.08 16.39
CA THR A 220 14.47 1.08 17.11
C THR A 220 15.50 0.39 16.21
N GLY A 221 15.32 0.43 14.88
CA GLY A 221 16.30 -0.11 13.92
C GLY A 221 16.61 -1.60 14.18
N GLY A 222 17.90 -1.97 14.22
CA GLY A 222 18.34 -3.34 14.51
C GLY A 222 18.39 -3.71 16.00
N SER A 223 18.17 -2.75 16.92
CA SER A 223 18.23 -2.99 18.37
C SER A 223 17.08 -3.86 18.89
N ALA A 224 16.02 -4.01 18.08
CA ALA A 224 14.94 -4.95 18.34
C ALA A 224 15.31 -6.43 18.05
N ARG A 225 16.52 -6.71 17.54
CA ARG A 225 17.02 -8.10 17.38
C ARG A 225 17.05 -8.80 18.74
N GLY A 226 16.11 -9.70 18.94
CA GLY A 226 16.01 -10.53 20.14
C GLY A 226 14.81 -10.21 21.03
N LEU A 227 14.05 -9.14 20.73
CA LEU A 227 12.77 -8.93 21.39
C LEU A 227 11.80 -10.04 20.98
N THR A 228 11.19 -10.70 21.96
CA THR A 228 10.14 -11.70 21.74
C THR A 228 8.78 -11.10 22.05
N VAL A 229 7.77 -11.59 21.33
CA VAL A 229 6.37 -11.20 21.47
C VAL A 229 5.61 -12.44 21.95
N PRO A 230 4.96 -12.38 23.12
CA PRO A 230 4.15 -13.48 23.62
C PRO A 230 2.83 -13.61 22.86
N TYR A 231 2.53 -14.83 22.40
CA TYR A 231 1.30 -15.20 21.68
C TYR A 231 0.41 -16.16 22.50
N GLY A 232 0.53 -16.15 23.82
CA GLY A 232 -0.08 -17.15 24.68
C GLY A 232 0.82 -18.34 24.91
N GLY A 233 0.54 -19.45 24.22
CA GLY A 233 1.26 -20.72 24.42
C GLY A 233 2.67 -20.78 23.81
N PHE A 234 3.11 -19.73 23.12
CA PHE A 234 4.41 -19.63 22.48
C PHE A 234 4.82 -18.16 22.33
N GLU A 235 6.07 -17.92 21.93
CA GLU A 235 6.59 -16.60 21.61
C GLU A 235 7.14 -16.57 20.19
N LEU A 236 7.05 -15.42 19.54
CA LEU A 236 7.68 -15.15 18.25
C LEU A 236 8.74 -14.06 18.40
N PRO A 237 9.87 -14.12 17.69
CA PRO A 237 10.71 -12.94 17.50
C PRO A 237 9.88 -11.79 16.93
N LEU A 238 10.11 -10.55 17.35
CA LEU A 238 9.35 -9.37 16.90
C LEU A 238 9.21 -9.30 15.37
N HIS A 239 10.27 -9.66 14.64
CA HIS A 239 10.26 -9.65 13.19
C HIS A 239 9.24 -10.63 12.61
N ASP A 240 9.21 -11.86 13.15
CA ASP A 240 8.27 -12.90 12.76
C ASP A 240 6.85 -12.54 13.24
N ALA A 241 6.71 -11.90 14.41
CA ALA A 241 5.43 -11.39 14.88
C ALA A 241 4.86 -10.34 13.92
N MET A 242 5.64 -9.37 13.45
CA MET A 242 5.17 -8.36 12.49
C MET A 242 4.75 -8.99 11.15
N LEU A 243 5.44 -10.05 10.70
CA LEU A 243 5.05 -10.81 9.51
C LEU A 243 3.74 -11.60 9.73
N ASP A 244 3.55 -12.21 10.90
CA ASP A 244 2.29 -12.86 11.29
C ASP A 244 1.13 -11.85 11.28
N ARG A 245 1.35 -10.66 11.87
CA ARG A 245 0.33 -9.61 11.90
C ARG A 245 0.02 -9.07 10.50
N ALA A 246 1.01 -8.96 9.61
CA ALA A 246 0.79 -8.61 8.21
C ALA A 246 -0.11 -9.64 7.51
N PHE A 247 0.13 -10.94 7.75
CA PHE A 247 -0.69 -12.02 7.21
C PHE A 247 -2.12 -11.96 7.75
N GLY A 248 -2.28 -11.77 9.07
CA GLY A 248 -3.60 -11.60 9.69
C GLY A 248 -4.35 -10.38 9.15
N CYS A 249 -3.67 -9.24 8.97
CA CYS A 249 -4.26 -8.04 8.40
C CYS A 249 -4.75 -8.28 6.96
N TRP A 250 -3.95 -8.93 6.12
CA TRP A 250 -4.35 -9.27 4.75
C TRP A 250 -5.57 -10.20 4.73
N VAL A 251 -5.54 -11.31 5.48
CA VAL A 251 -6.66 -12.27 5.53
C VAL A 251 -7.96 -11.59 5.97
N HIS A 252 -7.88 -10.72 6.98
CA HIS A 252 -9.06 -10.01 7.48
C HIS A 252 -9.49 -8.83 6.59
N ALA A 253 -8.58 -8.25 5.81
CA ALA A 253 -8.93 -7.32 4.75
C ALA A 253 -9.69 -8.02 3.62
N GLU A 254 -9.34 -9.26 3.27
CA GLU A 254 -10.13 -10.09 2.36
C GLU A 254 -11.51 -10.43 2.94
N ASP A 255 -11.58 -10.84 4.22
CA ASP A 255 -12.88 -11.10 4.89
C ASP A 255 -13.79 -9.85 4.86
N ILE A 256 -13.23 -8.65 5.02
CA ILE A 256 -13.96 -7.37 4.94
C ILE A 256 -14.38 -7.09 3.49
N ALA A 257 -13.45 -7.21 2.53
CA ALA A 257 -13.71 -6.91 1.13
C ALA A 257 -14.79 -7.82 0.55
N ASP A 258 -14.76 -9.12 0.88
CA ASP A 258 -15.79 -10.08 0.52
C ASP A 258 -17.16 -9.69 1.09
N ALA A 259 -17.21 -9.14 2.31
CA ALA A 259 -18.46 -8.75 2.96
C ALA A 259 -19.11 -7.49 2.36
N VAL A 260 -18.35 -6.69 1.62
CA VAL A 260 -18.83 -5.46 0.95
C VAL A 260 -18.69 -5.51 -0.58
N ASP A 261 -18.46 -6.70 -1.14
CA ASP A 261 -18.28 -6.93 -2.58
C ASP A 261 -17.18 -6.05 -3.23
N TYR A 262 -16.07 -5.81 -2.52
CA TYR A 262 -14.95 -4.98 -2.99
C TYR A 262 -13.83 -5.82 -3.64
N PRO A 263 -13.27 -5.41 -4.80
CA PRO A 263 -12.17 -6.14 -5.44
C PRO A 263 -10.83 -5.92 -4.72
N TYR A 264 -10.49 -6.81 -3.78
CA TYR A 264 -9.22 -6.78 -3.05
C TYR A 264 -8.18 -7.72 -3.66
N ARG A 265 -7.01 -7.18 -4.01
CA ARG A 265 -5.93 -7.97 -4.64
C ARG A 265 -5.05 -8.69 -3.61
N PRO A 266 -4.32 -9.74 -3.99
CA PRO A 266 -3.29 -10.30 -3.10
C PRO A 266 -2.17 -9.30 -2.78
N PRO A 267 -1.41 -9.52 -1.68
CA PRO A 267 -0.19 -8.78 -1.36
C PRO A 267 0.83 -8.79 -2.48
N ALA A 268 1.75 -7.83 -2.44
CA ALA A 268 2.89 -7.81 -3.35
C ALA A 268 3.64 -9.16 -3.27
N PRO A 269 4.04 -9.79 -4.39
CA PRO A 269 4.63 -11.14 -4.37
C PRO A 269 5.80 -11.32 -3.41
N ARG A 270 6.65 -10.29 -3.27
CA ARG A 270 7.76 -10.25 -2.32
C ARG A 270 7.32 -10.28 -0.85
N HIS A 271 6.19 -9.65 -0.51
CA HIS A 271 5.64 -9.67 0.85
C HIS A 271 4.96 -11.02 1.11
N LEU A 272 4.18 -11.51 0.14
CA LEU A 272 3.53 -12.82 0.23
C LEU A 272 4.55 -13.95 0.42
N ASN A 273 5.67 -13.91 -0.31
CA ASN A 273 6.74 -14.88 -0.13
C ASN A 273 7.29 -14.91 1.31
N LYS A 274 7.51 -13.74 1.94
CA LYS A 274 7.97 -13.64 3.34
C LYS A 274 6.95 -14.22 4.33
N MET A 275 5.66 -13.95 4.11
CA MET A 275 4.59 -14.46 4.97
C MET A 275 4.45 -15.99 4.85
N ILE A 276 4.53 -16.53 3.63
CA ILE A 276 4.50 -17.98 3.40
C ILE A 276 5.75 -18.65 3.97
N ASP A 277 6.93 -18.06 3.79
CA ASP A 277 8.17 -18.56 4.38
C ASP A 277 8.05 -18.71 5.90
N LEU A 278 7.54 -17.69 6.59
CA LEU A 278 7.27 -17.76 8.03
C LEU A 278 6.37 -18.95 8.37
N ALA A 279 5.21 -19.08 7.70
CA ALA A 279 4.28 -20.18 7.95
C ALA A 279 4.96 -21.55 7.80
N VAL A 280 5.77 -21.74 6.75
CA VAL A 280 6.52 -22.97 6.49
C VAL A 280 7.58 -23.22 7.57
N ARG A 281 8.31 -22.19 8.00
CA ARG A 281 9.34 -22.29 9.07
C ARG A 281 8.74 -22.70 10.42
N LEU A 282 7.48 -22.34 10.70
CA LEU A 282 6.79 -22.68 11.94
C LEU A 282 6.25 -24.13 11.96
N LEU A 283 6.04 -24.76 10.79
CA LEU A 283 5.44 -26.11 10.68
C LEU A 283 6.19 -27.19 11.50
N PRO A 284 7.53 -27.32 11.46
CA PRO A 284 8.22 -28.36 12.22
C PRO A 284 7.98 -28.23 13.74
N GLY A 285 7.99 -27.00 14.26
CA GLY A 285 7.73 -26.71 15.66
C GLY A 285 6.29 -27.06 16.06
N ALA A 286 5.32 -26.65 15.24
CA ALA A 286 3.91 -26.97 15.44
C ALA A 286 3.66 -28.48 15.41
N LEU A 287 4.23 -29.20 14.43
CA LEU A 287 4.11 -30.66 14.33
C LEU A 287 4.75 -31.38 15.53
N ALA A 288 5.91 -30.92 16.00
CA ALA A 288 6.55 -31.48 17.18
C ALA A 288 5.73 -31.23 18.46
N ALA A 289 5.13 -30.05 18.60
CA ALA A 289 4.22 -29.74 19.70
C ALA A 289 2.98 -30.66 19.67
N ARG A 290 2.33 -30.82 18.51
CA ARG A 290 1.20 -31.75 18.36
C ARG A 290 1.54 -33.18 18.75
N ARG A 291 2.72 -33.68 18.34
CA ARG A 291 3.18 -35.03 18.71
C ARG A 291 3.37 -35.17 20.22
N ARG A 292 4.00 -34.19 20.87
CA ARG A 292 4.20 -34.20 22.34
C ARG A 292 2.88 -34.15 23.10
N SER A 293 1.89 -33.43 22.58
CA SER A 293 0.55 -33.35 23.17
C SER A 293 -0.34 -34.57 22.87
N GLY A 294 0.17 -35.58 22.16
CA GLY A 294 -0.62 -36.78 21.80
C GLY A 294 -1.69 -36.53 20.74
N LEU A 295 -1.66 -35.39 20.06
CA LEU A 295 -2.65 -34.96 19.04
C LEU A 295 -2.23 -35.33 17.61
N SER A 296 -1.22 -36.18 17.46
CA SER A 296 -0.81 -36.72 16.17
C SER A 296 -1.69 -37.91 15.80
N SER A 297 -2.25 -37.90 14.59
CA SER A 297 -2.95 -39.07 14.05
C SER A 297 -2.01 -40.29 14.07
N PRO A 298 -2.53 -41.49 14.39
CA PRO A 298 -1.72 -42.70 14.34
C PRO A 298 -1.14 -42.90 12.94
N PRO A 299 0.09 -43.44 12.81
CA PRO A 299 0.69 -43.69 11.52
C PRO A 299 -0.27 -44.56 10.69
N ARG A 300 -0.56 -44.13 9.46
CA ARG A 300 -1.35 -44.95 8.53
C ARG A 300 -0.54 -46.21 8.26
N THR A 301 -0.97 -47.34 8.81
CA THR A 301 -0.44 -48.66 8.42
C THR A 301 -0.68 -48.84 6.93
N ILE A 302 0.38 -48.72 6.14
CA ILE A 302 0.37 -49.16 4.75
C ILE A 302 0.31 -50.68 4.84
N ARG A 303 -0.87 -51.26 4.59
CA ARG A 303 -0.98 -52.71 4.35
C ARG A 303 -0.20 -52.99 3.07
N HIS A 304 0.96 -53.60 3.20
CA HIS A 304 1.59 -54.29 2.07
C HIS A 304 0.63 -55.42 1.67
N LEU A 305 0.10 -55.32 0.45
CA LEU A 305 -0.57 -56.41 -0.25
C LEU A 305 0.48 -57.31 -0.89
#